data_AF-A0A4Y2I9M2-F1
#
_entry.id   AF-A0A4Y2I9M2-F1
#
_cell.length_a   1.000
_cell.length_b   1.000
_cell.length_c   1.000
_cell.angle_alpha   90.00
_cell.angle_beta   90.00
_cell.angle_gamma   90.00
#
_symmetry.space_group_name_H-M   'P 1'
#
loop_
_entity.id
_entity.type
_entity.pdbx_description
1 polymer ?
#
loop_
_entity_poly.entity_id
_entity_poly.type
_entity_poly.pdbx_seq_one_letter_code
_entity_poly.pdbx_strand_id
1 'polypeptide(L)'
;MLLLLSHGQATVEKGFSVNKKVEVENMKELSDVSQRLICDYINSTEYGGRWKMLHYYAKNFFSPLLVSPYQENDEAVVGVVSDLSAPLNNLILNISVFSWSSMEPLLTDVVTFSQPPRCSQVVSRQSITTLLEKSGCPDENSCFLFFTVLSPEDSSVESRNVLFLSEFHSAIGLKKPNITAAITGPTRTEVSDFTFNISLNTNAIAPFVWLEVGNIPGRFSDNGFLLISETMNVSFFSKEPTKIADITNNLNVMSLKDTCTN
;
A
#
# COMPACT_ATOMS: atom_id res chain seq x y z
N MET A 1 4.67 -14.54 -10.18
CA MET A 1 5.85 -13.67 -10.20
C MET A 1 5.73 -12.71 -9.03
N LEU A 2 6.68 -12.71 -8.08
CA LEU A 2 6.61 -11.89 -6.88
C LEU A 2 7.99 -11.38 -6.49
N LEU A 3 8.13 -10.05 -6.36
CA LEU A 3 9.34 -9.40 -5.87
C LEU A 3 9.45 -9.56 -4.34
N LEU A 4 10.64 -9.97 -3.89
CA LEU A 4 10.98 -10.30 -2.50
C LEU A 4 11.94 -9.27 -1.93
N LEU A 5 11.71 -8.83 -0.69
CA LEU A 5 12.70 -8.10 0.10
C LEU A 5 12.90 -8.62 1.51
N SER A 6 14.12 -9.05 1.83
CA SER A 6 14.64 -9.14 3.19
C SER A 6 16.18 -9.16 3.22
N HIS A 7 16.74 -8.53 4.26
CA HIS A 7 18.18 -8.38 4.48
C HIS A 7 18.80 -9.63 5.11
N GLY A 8 19.88 -10.11 4.51
CA GLY A 8 20.77 -11.13 5.06
C GLY A 8 21.39 -12.00 3.97
N GLN A 9 22.59 -11.62 3.51
CA GLN A 9 23.37 -12.21 2.40
C GLN A 9 22.79 -11.87 1.00
N ALA A 10 22.85 -10.58 0.66
CA ALA A 10 22.30 -9.99 -0.56
C ALA A 10 23.26 -10.04 -1.76
N THR A 11 22.78 -10.50 -2.92
CA THR A 11 23.19 -9.95 -4.22
C THR A 11 22.15 -8.90 -4.60
N VAL A 12 22.61 -7.70 -4.95
CA VAL A 12 21.76 -6.52 -5.20
C VAL A 12 21.40 -6.47 -6.68
N GLU A 13 20.10 -6.53 -6.99
CA GLU A 13 19.56 -6.01 -8.25
C GLU A 13 18.51 -4.95 -7.92
N LYS A 14 18.62 -3.77 -8.55
CA LYS A 14 17.64 -2.67 -8.46
C LYS A 14 17.29 -2.22 -7.03
N GLY A 15 18.29 -2.12 -6.16
CA GLY A 15 18.12 -1.57 -4.80
C GLY A 15 17.41 -2.48 -3.81
N PHE A 16 17.16 -3.75 -4.19
CA PHE A 16 16.37 -4.67 -3.39
C PHE A 16 17.06 -6.05 -3.20
N SER A 17 17.15 -6.51 -1.95
CA SER A 17 17.78 -7.77 -1.50
C SER A 17 16.79 -8.95 -1.46
N VAL A 18 17.00 -9.96 -2.31
CA VAL A 18 16.12 -11.15 -2.45
C VAL A 18 16.58 -12.32 -1.56
N ASN A 19 15.65 -12.95 -0.82
CA ASN A 19 15.92 -14.18 -0.07
C ASN A 19 15.85 -15.42 -0.97
N LYS A 20 17.02 -15.98 -1.29
CA LYS A 20 17.20 -17.13 -2.19
C LYS A 20 16.43 -18.38 -1.79
N LYS A 21 16.13 -18.58 -0.49
CA LYS A 21 15.36 -19.75 -0.03
C LYS A 21 13.87 -19.60 -0.35
N VAL A 22 13.32 -18.40 -0.19
CA VAL A 22 11.92 -18.10 -0.52
C VAL A 22 11.72 -18.07 -2.04
N GLU A 23 12.72 -17.56 -2.77
CA GLU A 23 12.76 -17.62 -4.23
C GLU A 23 12.72 -19.06 -4.75
N VAL A 24 13.54 -19.95 -4.20
CA VAL A 24 13.60 -21.36 -4.59
C VAL A 24 12.29 -22.11 -4.28
N GLU A 25 11.65 -21.84 -3.15
CA GLU A 25 10.36 -22.48 -2.82
C GLU A 25 9.20 -21.91 -3.65
N ASN A 26 9.22 -20.61 -3.98
CA ASN A 26 8.28 -20.00 -4.93
C ASN A 26 8.44 -20.52 -6.35
N MET A 27 9.68 -20.74 -6.82
CA MET A 27 9.95 -21.34 -8.15
C MET A 27 9.50 -22.80 -8.23
N LYS A 28 9.29 -23.47 -7.09
CA LYS A 28 8.74 -24.83 -7.02
C LYS A 28 7.20 -24.84 -6.89
N GLU A 29 6.53 -23.68 -7.00
CA GLU A 29 5.08 -23.51 -6.83
C GLU A 29 4.55 -23.89 -5.44
N LEU A 30 5.41 -23.93 -4.41
CA LEU A 30 5.03 -24.27 -3.03
C LEU A 30 4.61 -23.02 -2.23
N SER A 31 3.55 -22.36 -2.71
CA SER A 31 2.95 -21.14 -2.15
C SER A 31 2.83 -21.16 -0.61
N ASP A 32 2.28 -22.23 -0.05
CA ASP A 32 1.99 -22.33 1.38
C ASP A 32 3.26 -22.36 2.25
N VAL A 33 4.35 -22.94 1.73
CA VAL A 33 5.64 -22.98 2.43
C VAL A 33 6.28 -21.61 2.44
N SER A 34 6.21 -20.89 1.32
CA SER A 34 6.68 -19.51 1.20
C SER A 34 5.88 -18.55 2.06
N GLN A 35 4.54 -18.67 2.06
CA GLN A 35 3.66 -17.90 2.94
C GLN A 35 4.01 -18.17 4.41
N ARG A 36 4.20 -19.43 4.81
CA ARG A 36 4.59 -19.79 6.17
C ARG A 36 5.94 -19.21 6.58
N LEU A 37 6.95 -19.25 5.69
CA LEU A 37 8.26 -18.65 5.96
C LEU A 37 8.18 -17.13 6.11
N ILE A 38 7.35 -16.47 5.29
CA ILE A 38 7.11 -15.03 5.38
C ILE A 38 6.37 -14.71 6.69
N CYS A 39 5.32 -15.46 7.03
CA CYS A 39 4.58 -15.33 8.28
C CYS A 39 5.46 -15.56 9.51
N ASP A 40 6.31 -16.59 9.51
CA ASP A 40 7.24 -16.87 10.60
C ASP A 40 8.26 -15.74 10.76
N TYR A 41 8.78 -15.20 9.65
CA TYR A 41 9.70 -14.05 9.68
C TYR A 41 9.01 -12.79 10.21
N ILE A 42 7.81 -12.49 9.73
CA ILE A 42 6.99 -11.35 10.16
C ILE A 42 6.67 -11.49 11.66
N ASN A 43 6.26 -12.68 12.12
CA ASN A 43 5.95 -12.94 13.53
C ASN A 43 7.18 -12.87 14.44
N SER A 44 8.38 -13.03 13.90
CA SER A 44 9.64 -12.98 14.67
C SER A 44 10.17 -11.57 14.96
N THR A 45 9.49 -10.49 14.53
CA THR A 45 10.04 -9.14 14.62
C THR A 45 9.41 -8.24 15.69
N GLU A 46 10.31 -7.58 16.45
CA GLU A 46 10.15 -6.72 17.64
C GLU A 46 9.67 -7.38 18.95
N TYR A 47 10.55 -7.35 19.94
CA TYR A 47 10.24 -7.66 21.33
C TYR A 47 9.12 -6.72 21.81
N GLY A 48 7.92 -7.26 22.04
CA GLY A 48 6.73 -6.49 22.42
C GLY A 48 5.57 -6.49 21.41
N GLY A 49 5.72 -7.11 20.23
CA GLY A 49 4.62 -7.34 19.29
C GLY A 49 4.07 -6.07 18.62
N ARG A 50 4.95 -5.08 18.40
CA ARG A 50 4.69 -3.90 17.55
C ARG A 50 4.86 -4.25 16.08
N TRP A 51 4.00 -3.70 15.23
CA TRP A 51 4.06 -3.92 13.80
C TRP A 51 5.05 -2.96 13.14
N LYS A 52 5.96 -3.50 12.33
CA LYS A 52 6.79 -2.71 11.41
C LYS A 52 5.99 -2.39 10.15
N MET A 53 6.48 -1.42 9.37
CA MET A 53 5.90 -1.09 8.06
C MET A 53 5.70 -2.35 7.19
N LEU A 54 6.66 -3.29 7.20
CA LEU A 54 6.55 -4.55 6.47
C LEU A 54 5.31 -5.38 6.83
N HIS A 55 4.86 -5.40 8.09
CA HIS A 55 3.63 -6.11 8.48
C HIS A 55 2.39 -5.53 7.81
N TYR A 56 2.31 -4.21 7.72
CA TYR A 56 1.19 -3.53 7.07
C TYR A 56 1.19 -3.82 5.56
N TYR A 57 2.35 -3.81 4.93
CA TYR A 57 2.50 -4.21 3.53
C TYR A 57 2.15 -5.67 3.32
N ALA A 58 2.58 -6.58 4.19
CA ALA A 58 2.26 -8.00 4.10
C ALA A 58 0.77 -8.27 4.26
N LYS A 59 0.09 -7.56 5.18
CA LYS A 59 -1.37 -7.63 5.33
C LYS A 59 -2.08 -7.29 4.01
N ASN A 60 -1.64 -6.24 3.32
CA ASN A 60 -2.25 -5.81 2.05
C ASN A 60 -1.85 -6.73 0.90
N PHE A 61 -0.61 -7.20 0.88
CA PHE A 61 -0.07 -8.10 -0.13
C PHE A 61 -0.73 -9.50 -0.09
N PHE A 62 -1.09 -10.00 1.09
CA PHE A 62 -1.84 -11.25 1.26
C PHE A 62 -3.36 -11.05 1.34
N SER A 63 -3.87 -9.94 0.80
CA SER A 63 -5.31 -9.76 0.64
C SER A 63 -5.91 -10.87 -0.26
N PRO A 64 -7.11 -11.38 0.03
CA PRO A 64 -7.77 -12.41 -0.81
C PRO A 64 -7.93 -12.00 -2.28
N LEU A 65 -7.95 -10.69 -2.56
CA LEU A 65 -7.86 -10.12 -3.90
C LEU A 65 -6.74 -9.07 -3.94
N LEU A 66 -5.80 -9.24 -4.87
CA LEU A 66 -4.66 -8.36 -5.05
C LEU A 66 -4.55 -7.88 -6.49
N VAL A 67 -4.52 -6.55 -6.69
CA VAL A 67 -4.02 -5.94 -7.92
C VAL A 67 -2.50 -5.75 -7.85
N SER A 68 -1.80 -6.26 -8.85
CA SER A 68 -0.34 -6.29 -8.91
C SER A 68 0.14 -5.70 -10.25
N PRO A 69 0.32 -4.38 -10.33
CA PRO A 69 0.91 -3.72 -11.48
C PRO A 69 2.43 -3.89 -11.47
N TYR A 70 3.02 -4.10 -12.63
CA TYR A 70 4.46 -4.03 -12.83
C TYR A 70 4.78 -3.48 -14.21
N GLN A 71 5.97 -2.91 -14.34
CA GLN A 71 6.48 -2.41 -15.61
C GLN A 71 7.23 -3.52 -16.35
N GLU A 72 6.85 -3.75 -17.60
CA GLU A 72 7.55 -4.59 -18.56
C GLU A 72 7.86 -3.74 -19.80
N ASN A 73 9.11 -3.29 -19.92
CA ASN A 73 9.50 -2.28 -20.91
C ASN A 73 8.69 -0.97 -20.76
N ASP A 74 7.97 -0.53 -21.80
CA ASP A 74 7.06 0.62 -21.75
C ASP A 74 5.63 0.24 -21.31
N GLU A 75 5.35 -1.02 -20.99
CA GLU A 75 3.99 -1.44 -20.61
C GLU A 75 3.80 -1.49 -19.10
N ALA A 76 2.75 -0.84 -18.61
CA ALA A 76 2.16 -1.13 -17.32
C ALA A 76 1.27 -2.39 -17.47
N VAL A 77 1.80 -3.52 -17.03
CA VAL A 77 1.09 -4.80 -17.03
C VAL A 77 0.38 -4.97 -15.69
N VAL A 78 -0.95 -5.13 -15.74
CA VAL A 78 -1.77 -5.23 -14.53
C VAL A 78 -2.24 -6.67 -14.35
N GLY A 79 -1.64 -7.37 -13.38
CA GLY A 79 -2.09 -8.67 -12.92
C GLY A 79 -3.10 -8.54 -11.78
N VAL A 80 -4.08 -9.44 -11.73
CA VAL A 80 -4.98 -9.59 -10.57
C VAL A 80 -4.92 -11.04 -10.10
N VAL A 81 -4.69 -11.20 -8.80
CA VAL A 81 -4.62 -12.49 -8.09
C VAL A 81 -5.80 -12.60 -7.14
N SER A 82 -6.50 -13.73 -7.15
CA SER A 82 -7.59 -14.03 -6.23
C SER A 82 -7.39 -15.39 -5.61
N ASP A 83 -7.49 -15.46 -4.29
CA ASP A 83 -7.51 -16.70 -3.50
C ASP A 83 -8.94 -17.13 -3.15
N LEU A 84 -9.94 -16.32 -3.53
CA LEU A 84 -11.35 -16.58 -3.25
C LEU A 84 -11.82 -17.83 -4.01
N SER A 85 -12.67 -18.61 -3.36
CA SER A 85 -13.20 -19.85 -3.93
C SER A 85 -14.39 -19.60 -4.86
N ALA A 86 -15.00 -18.42 -4.80
CA ALA A 86 -16.06 -17.98 -5.69
C ALA A 86 -15.48 -17.04 -6.77
N PRO A 87 -16.02 -17.07 -8.00
CA PRO A 87 -15.67 -16.08 -9.01
C PRO A 87 -16.17 -14.69 -8.61
N LEU A 88 -15.43 -13.65 -8.98
CA LEU A 88 -15.88 -12.25 -8.90
C LEU A 88 -16.15 -11.75 -10.32
N ASN A 89 -17.34 -11.19 -10.55
CA ASN A 89 -17.75 -10.74 -11.87
C ASN A 89 -17.88 -9.22 -11.90
N ASN A 90 -17.68 -8.63 -13.07
CA ASN A 90 -17.87 -7.18 -13.30
C ASN A 90 -17.05 -6.29 -12.37
N LEU A 91 -15.88 -6.75 -11.94
CA LEU A 91 -14.94 -5.91 -11.20
C LEU A 91 -14.48 -4.75 -12.10
N ILE A 92 -14.25 -3.61 -11.46
CA ILE A 92 -13.83 -2.39 -12.15
C ILE A 92 -12.40 -2.09 -11.74
N LEU A 93 -11.47 -2.13 -12.70
CA LEU A 93 -10.11 -1.66 -12.54
C LEU A 93 -10.02 -0.20 -13.01
N ASN A 94 -9.70 0.69 -12.07
CA ASN A 94 -9.30 2.06 -12.38
C ASN A 94 -7.77 2.15 -12.47
N ILE A 95 -7.27 2.66 -13.59
CA ILE A 95 -5.86 2.96 -13.85
C ILE A 95 -5.74 4.48 -13.89
N SER A 96 -5.23 5.07 -12.81
CA SER A 96 -5.18 6.52 -12.64
C SER A 96 -3.75 7.04 -12.77
N VAL A 97 -3.55 8.08 -13.56
CA VAL A 97 -2.29 8.84 -13.61
C VAL A 97 -2.38 9.99 -12.62
N PHE A 98 -1.48 10.03 -11.64
CA PHE A 98 -1.37 11.14 -10.70
C PHE A 98 -0.09 11.91 -10.94
N SER A 99 -0.17 13.23 -10.89
CA SER A 99 1.02 14.06 -10.69
C SER A 99 1.30 14.20 -9.20
N TRP A 100 2.57 14.20 -8.80
CA TRP A 100 2.96 14.52 -7.43
C TRP A 100 2.47 15.88 -6.92
N SER A 101 2.11 16.79 -7.85
CA SER A 101 1.63 18.14 -7.53
C SER A 101 0.10 18.25 -7.36
N SER A 102 -0.67 17.19 -7.65
CA SER A 102 -2.14 17.21 -7.66
C SER A 102 -2.71 16.04 -6.87
N MET A 103 -3.67 16.29 -5.97
CA MET A 103 -4.40 15.23 -5.26
C MET A 103 -5.58 14.68 -6.07
N GLU A 104 -5.85 15.26 -7.25
CA GLU A 104 -6.80 14.75 -8.22
C GLU A 104 -6.05 14.01 -9.34
N PRO A 105 -6.58 12.87 -9.84
CA PRO A 105 -5.99 12.17 -10.97
C PRO A 105 -6.06 13.04 -12.23
N LEU A 106 -4.97 13.05 -13.00
CA LEU A 106 -4.91 13.72 -14.31
C LEU A 106 -5.73 12.97 -15.37
N LEU A 107 -5.76 11.66 -15.25
CA LEU A 107 -6.47 10.74 -16.14
C LEU A 107 -6.85 9.51 -15.33
N THR A 108 -8.03 8.97 -15.60
CA THR A 108 -8.44 7.65 -15.11
C THR A 108 -9.03 6.84 -16.26
N ASP A 109 -8.32 5.78 -16.63
CA ASP A 109 -8.82 4.76 -17.56
C ASP A 109 -9.51 3.65 -16.76
N VAL A 110 -10.62 3.14 -17.30
CA VAL A 110 -11.47 2.15 -16.63
C VAL A 110 -11.53 0.87 -17.46
N VAL A 111 -11.28 -0.26 -16.80
CA VAL A 111 -11.35 -1.60 -17.41
C VAL A 111 -12.28 -2.49 -16.57
N THR A 112 -13.31 -3.05 -17.18
CA THR A 112 -14.16 -4.05 -16.54
C THR A 112 -13.62 -5.45 -16.80
N PHE A 113 -13.57 -6.30 -15.78
CA PHE A 113 -13.11 -7.68 -15.90
C PHE A 113 -13.85 -8.61 -14.93
N SER A 114 -13.72 -9.92 -15.14
CA SER A 114 -14.15 -10.95 -14.20
C SER A 114 -12.96 -11.77 -13.76
N GLN A 115 -12.88 -12.09 -12.47
CA GLN A 115 -11.81 -12.86 -11.84
C GLN A 115 -12.29 -14.29 -11.54
N PRO A 116 -11.69 -15.31 -12.19
CA PRO A 116 -11.94 -16.70 -11.84
C PRO A 116 -11.50 -17.00 -10.39
N PRO A 117 -12.09 -18.03 -9.75
CA PRO A 117 -11.71 -18.42 -8.40
C PRO A 117 -10.27 -18.96 -8.38
N ARG A 118 -9.52 -18.66 -7.32
CA ARG A 118 -8.16 -19.19 -7.05
C ARG A 118 -7.22 -19.07 -8.24
N CYS A 119 -7.19 -17.91 -8.87
CA CYS A 119 -6.51 -17.68 -10.14
C CYS A 119 -5.75 -16.36 -10.15
N SER A 120 -4.71 -16.32 -10.98
CA SER A 120 -3.99 -15.10 -11.36
C SER A 120 -4.13 -14.89 -12.86
N GLN A 121 -4.48 -13.67 -13.29
CA GLN A 121 -4.56 -13.32 -14.70
C GLN A 121 -4.08 -11.89 -14.95
N VAL A 122 -3.63 -11.62 -16.18
CA VAL A 122 -3.38 -10.24 -16.65
C VAL A 122 -4.69 -9.68 -17.17
N VAL A 123 -5.12 -8.56 -16.59
CA VAL A 123 -6.41 -7.92 -16.92
C VAL A 123 -6.24 -6.69 -17.81
N SER A 124 -5.05 -6.09 -17.83
CA SER A 124 -4.76 -4.93 -18.68
C SER A 124 -3.27 -4.84 -19.01
N ARG A 125 -2.98 -4.29 -20.19
CA ARG A 125 -1.66 -3.83 -20.63
C ARG A 125 -1.83 -2.45 -21.25
N GLN A 126 -1.09 -1.47 -20.74
CA GLN A 126 -1.14 -0.11 -21.28
C GLN A 126 0.27 0.46 -21.43
N SER A 127 0.53 1.12 -22.56
CA SER A 127 1.78 1.88 -22.75
C SER A 127 1.82 3.05 -21.77
N ILE A 128 2.88 3.10 -20.96
CA ILE A 128 3.16 4.16 -19.99
C ILE A 128 3.33 5.47 -20.73
N THR A 129 4.12 5.49 -21.81
CA THR A 129 4.30 6.68 -22.65
C THR A 129 2.94 7.23 -23.13
N THR A 130 2.07 6.36 -23.65
CA THR A 130 0.74 6.77 -24.12
C THR A 130 -0.15 7.31 -22.98
N LEU A 131 -0.09 6.71 -21.79
CA LEU A 131 -0.82 7.18 -20.61
C LEU A 131 -0.35 8.57 -20.17
N LEU A 132 0.96 8.80 -20.16
CA LEU A 132 1.55 10.10 -19.80
C LEU A 132 1.17 11.19 -20.82
N GLU A 133 1.26 10.89 -22.13
CA GLU A 133 0.86 11.81 -23.19
C GLU A 133 -0.63 12.20 -23.08
N LYS A 134 -1.52 11.22 -22.89
CA LYS A 134 -2.96 11.47 -22.76
C LYS A 134 -3.34 12.25 -21.51
N SER A 135 -2.63 12.01 -20.41
CA SER A 135 -2.87 12.70 -19.14
C SER A 135 -2.29 14.11 -19.10
N GLY A 136 -1.43 14.47 -20.06
CA GLY A 136 -0.68 15.73 -20.03
C GLY A 136 0.42 15.74 -18.96
N CYS A 137 0.82 14.57 -18.46
CA CYS A 137 1.97 14.48 -17.56
C CYS A 137 3.27 14.77 -18.32
N PRO A 138 4.16 15.64 -17.82
CA PRO A 138 5.35 16.04 -18.55
C PRO A 138 6.39 14.92 -18.69
N ASP A 139 6.57 14.10 -17.65
CA ASP A 139 7.57 13.02 -17.60
C ASP A 139 7.30 12.01 -16.46
N GLU A 140 8.02 10.89 -16.49
CA GLU A 140 7.97 9.82 -15.47
C GLU A 140 8.44 10.26 -14.07
N ASN A 141 9.19 11.37 -13.97
CA ASN A 141 9.62 11.91 -12.67
C ASN A 141 8.50 12.71 -11.98
N SER A 142 7.55 13.22 -12.76
CA SER A 142 6.48 14.08 -12.27
C SER A 142 5.21 13.34 -11.87
N CYS A 143 5.09 12.06 -12.26
CA CYS A 143 3.89 11.27 -12.09
C CYS A 143 4.13 9.84 -11.63
N PHE A 144 3.04 9.21 -11.19
CA PHE A 144 2.98 7.79 -10.87
C PHE A 144 1.62 7.22 -11.28
N LEU A 145 1.53 5.89 -11.38
CA LEU A 145 0.28 5.20 -11.69
C LEU A 145 -0.33 4.59 -10.42
N PHE A 146 -1.62 4.79 -10.24
CA PHE A 146 -2.38 4.26 -9.12
C PHE A 146 -3.51 3.37 -9.62
N PHE A 147 -3.61 2.18 -9.04
CA PHE A 147 -4.51 1.13 -9.48
C PHE A 147 -5.47 0.80 -8.37
N THR A 148 -6.76 0.81 -8.68
CA THR A 148 -7.82 0.45 -7.73
C THR A 148 -8.76 -0.54 -8.37
N VAL A 149 -9.03 -1.65 -7.69
CA VAL A 149 -10.08 -2.60 -8.05
C VAL A 149 -11.29 -2.34 -7.16
N LEU A 150 -12.43 -2.09 -7.79
CA LEU A 150 -13.69 -1.79 -7.13
C LEU A 150 -14.69 -2.92 -7.32
N SER A 151 -15.48 -3.18 -6.27
CA SER A 151 -16.66 -4.03 -6.35
C SER A 151 -17.75 -3.35 -7.18
N PRO A 152 -18.45 -4.09 -8.06
CA PRO A 152 -19.58 -3.54 -8.82
C PRO A 152 -20.80 -3.22 -7.96
N GLU A 153 -20.93 -3.84 -6.78
CA GLU A 153 -22.16 -3.75 -5.97
C GLU A 153 -22.25 -2.42 -5.21
N ASP A 154 -21.14 -2.01 -4.58
CA ASP A 154 -21.09 -0.86 -3.68
C ASP A 154 -19.93 0.10 -3.97
N SER A 155 -19.15 -0.15 -5.04
CA SER A 155 -17.93 0.60 -5.35
C SER A 155 -16.91 0.61 -4.21
N SER A 156 -16.97 -0.38 -3.31
CA SER A 156 -15.94 -0.55 -2.29
C SER A 156 -14.61 -0.93 -2.92
N VAL A 157 -13.53 -0.48 -2.29
CA VAL A 157 -12.17 -0.77 -2.72
C VAL A 157 -11.80 -2.17 -2.25
N GLU A 158 -11.72 -3.11 -3.20
CA GLU A 158 -11.30 -4.49 -2.95
C GLU A 158 -9.78 -4.61 -2.90
N SER A 159 -9.09 -3.85 -3.75
CA SER A 159 -7.63 -3.84 -3.79
C SER A 159 -7.11 -2.54 -4.36
N ARG A 160 -5.92 -2.12 -3.91
CA ARG A 160 -5.24 -0.93 -4.43
C ARG A 160 -3.74 -1.14 -4.45
N ASN A 161 -3.07 -0.59 -5.44
CA ASN A 161 -1.62 -0.65 -5.55
C ASN A 161 -1.07 0.52 -6.37
N VAL A 162 0.23 0.76 -6.27
CA VAL A 162 0.92 1.87 -6.92
C VAL A 162 2.10 1.35 -7.75
N LEU A 163 2.30 1.95 -8.92
CA LEU A 163 3.51 1.79 -9.72
C LEU A 163 4.21 3.16 -9.79
N PHE A 164 5.34 3.27 -9.09
CA PHE A 164 6.21 4.44 -9.22
C PHE A 164 7.03 4.33 -10.50
N LEU A 165 7.01 5.38 -11.31
CA LEU A 165 7.71 5.42 -12.59
C LEU A 165 9.18 5.86 -12.44
N SER A 166 9.52 6.43 -11.29
CA SER A 166 10.84 6.97 -10.98
C SER A 166 11.18 6.81 -9.50
N GLU A 167 12.47 6.96 -9.19
CA GLU A 167 12.95 7.00 -7.81
C GLU A 167 12.54 8.32 -7.13
N PHE A 168 12.21 8.26 -5.83
CA PHE A 168 11.69 9.42 -5.11
C PHE A 168 12.64 10.62 -5.01
N HIS A 169 13.96 10.40 -5.11
CA HIS A 169 14.92 11.50 -5.12
C HIS A 169 14.88 12.30 -6.43
N SER A 170 14.38 11.70 -7.51
CA SER A 170 14.19 12.32 -8.81
C SER A 170 12.77 12.88 -8.98
N ALA A 171 11.87 12.62 -8.03
CA ALA A 171 10.47 13.01 -8.13
C ALA A 171 10.30 14.55 -8.20
N ILE A 172 9.65 15.01 -9.27
CA ILE A 172 9.37 16.43 -9.53
C ILE A 172 7.95 16.75 -9.05
N GLY A 173 7.80 17.84 -8.30
CA GLY A 173 6.50 18.28 -7.78
C GLY A 173 6.06 17.63 -6.47
N LEU A 174 6.81 16.65 -5.94
CA LEU A 174 6.56 16.08 -4.62
C LEU A 174 6.90 17.11 -3.53
N LYS A 175 5.86 17.73 -2.98
CA LYS A 175 5.97 18.75 -1.92
C LYS A 175 6.02 18.09 -0.54
N LYS A 176 6.58 18.82 0.44
CA LYS A 176 6.47 18.43 1.84
C LYS A 176 5.00 18.56 2.28
N PRO A 177 4.34 17.47 2.71
CA PRO A 177 2.95 17.51 3.11
C PRO A 177 2.81 18.14 4.50
N ASN A 178 1.72 18.85 4.73
CA ASN A 178 1.30 19.26 6.07
C ASN A 178 0.18 18.33 6.54
N ILE A 179 0.53 17.31 7.30
CA ILE A 179 -0.41 16.29 7.77
C ILE A 179 -0.87 16.65 9.18
N THR A 180 -2.17 16.84 9.33
CA THR A 180 -2.84 17.05 10.62
C THR A 180 -3.69 15.84 10.97
N ALA A 181 -3.86 15.56 12.26
CA ALA A 181 -4.65 14.42 12.75
C ALA A 181 -5.71 14.87 13.76
N ALA A 182 -6.95 14.42 13.57
CA ALA A 182 -8.02 14.53 14.54
C ALA A 182 -8.34 13.15 15.12
N ILE A 183 -8.37 13.03 16.45
CA ILE A 183 -8.55 11.76 17.14
C ILE A 183 -9.92 11.74 17.84
N THR A 184 -10.62 10.62 17.75
CA THR A 184 -11.88 10.36 18.47
C THR A 184 -11.86 8.98 19.12
N GLY A 185 -12.71 8.77 20.13
CA GLY A 185 -12.78 7.53 20.92
C GLY A 185 -12.36 7.73 22.39
N PRO A 186 -12.08 6.64 23.14
CA PRO A 186 -12.09 5.26 22.68
C PRO A 186 -13.51 4.74 22.39
N THR A 187 -13.63 3.86 21.40
CA THR A 187 -14.83 3.07 21.12
C THR A 187 -14.53 1.57 21.21
N ARG A 188 -15.55 0.79 21.54
CA ARG A 188 -15.46 -0.67 21.59
C ARG A 188 -15.71 -1.25 20.20
N THR A 189 -14.80 -2.09 19.72
CA THR A 189 -14.93 -2.85 18.48
C THR A 189 -14.70 -4.34 18.74
N GLU A 190 -14.90 -5.18 17.73
CA GLU A 190 -14.58 -6.61 17.81
C GLU A 190 -13.08 -6.88 18.02
N VAL A 191 -12.23 -5.92 17.63
CA VAL A 191 -10.76 -6.05 17.68
C VAL A 191 -10.20 -5.55 19.01
N SER A 192 -10.79 -4.49 19.57
CA SER A 192 -10.32 -3.87 20.82
C SER A 192 -11.42 -3.07 21.51
N ASP A 193 -11.45 -3.15 22.84
CA ASP A 193 -12.29 -2.31 23.70
C ASP A 193 -11.86 -0.83 23.71
N PHE A 194 -10.64 -0.54 23.24
CA PHE A 194 -10.02 0.79 23.22
C PHE A 194 -9.55 1.15 21.80
N THR A 195 -10.51 1.31 20.90
CA THR A 195 -10.25 1.72 19.51
C THR A 195 -10.35 3.23 19.36
N PHE A 196 -9.34 3.85 18.73
CA PHE A 196 -9.31 5.28 18.43
C PHE A 196 -9.39 5.50 16.93
N ASN A 197 -10.29 6.37 16.49
CA ASN A 197 -10.36 6.76 15.09
C ASN A 197 -9.55 8.02 14.87
N ILE A 198 -8.61 7.94 13.92
CA ILE A 198 -7.66 8.99 13.57
C ILE A 198 -7.99 9.43 12.14
N SER A 199 -8.50 10.65 12.03
CA SER A 199 -8.75 11.29 10.74
C SER A 199 -7.57 12.16 10.38
N LEU A 200 -6.83 11.75 9.35
CA LEU A 200 -5.73 12.50 8.78
C LEU A 200 -6.25 13.45 7.73
N ASN A 201 -5.70 14.66 7.71
CA ASN A 201 -5.90 15.65 6.66
C ASN A 201 -4.56 16.16 6.15
N THR A 202 -4.37 16.23 4.84
CA THR A 202 -3.15 16.70 4.18
C THR A 202 -3.47 17.66 3.04
N ASN A 203 -2.48 18.43 2.61
CA ASN A 203 -2.57 19.36 1.48
C ASN A 203 -1.72 18.92 0.26
N ALA A 204 -1.04 17.79 0.35
CA ALA A 204 -0.19 17.25 -0.71
C ALA A 204 -0.11 15.72 -0.61
N ILE A 205 0.22 15.08 -1.72
CA ILE A 205 0.48 13.64 -1.77
C ILE A 205 1.66 13.31 -0.84
N ALA A 206 1.47 12.32 0.02
CA ALA A 206 2.46 11.90 1.00
C ALA A 206 2.77 10.40 0.86
N PRO A 207 3.96 10.06 0.31
CA PRO A 207 4.47 8.69 0.32
C PRO A 207 4.86 8.25 1.73
N PHE A 208 4.54 6.98 2.04
CA PHE A 208 4.94 6.29 3.27
C PHE A 208 4.52 7.00 4.55
N VAL A 209 3.24 7.42 4.63
CA VAL A 209 2.70 8.03 5.86
C VAL A 209 2.76 7.01 6.99
N TRP A 210 3.58 7.30 7.98
CA TRP A 210 3.89 6.45 9.12
C TRP A 210 3.39 7.08 10.42
N LEU A 211 2.47 6.38 11.08
CA LEU A 211 1.91 6.77 12.37
C LEU A 211 2.56 5.97 13.50
N GLU A 212 2.90 6.64 14.59
CA GLU A 212 3.39 6.03 15.83
C GLU A 212 2.73 6.66 17.05
N VAL A 213 2.54 5.90 18.12
CA VAL A 213 1.97 6.37 19.40
C VAL A 213 2.88 5.99 20.57
N GLY A 214 4.18 6.25 20.41
CA GLY A 214 5.21 5.96 21.41
C GLY A 214 5.25 4.48 21.82
N ASN A 215 5.08 4.23 23.13
CA ASN A 215 5.16 2.89 23.71
C ASN A 215 3.78 2.28 24.04
N ILE A 216 2.69 2.89 23.57
CA ILE A 216 1.33 2.37 23.80
C ILE A 216 1.15 1.07 22.99
N PRO A 217 0.98 -0.10 23.64
CA PRO A 217 0.86 -1.37 22.95
C PRO A 217 -0.41 -1.42 22.09
N GLY A 218 -0.24 -1.61 20.78
CA GLY A 218 -1.35 -1.66 19.85
C GLY A 218 -0.88 -1.74 18.41
N ARG A 219 -1.81 -1.56 17.48
CA ARG A 219 -1.52 -1.47 16.05
C ARG A 219 -2.54 -0.59 15.34
N PHE A 220 -2.15 -0.04 14.20
CA PHE A 220 -3.08 0.68 13.34
C PHE A 220 -3.86 -0.29 12.43
N SER A 221 -4.95 0.19 11.83
CA SER A 221 -5.69 -0.53 10.80
C SER A 221 -4.95 -0.57 9.48
N ASP A 222 -4.21 0.49 9.16
CA ASP A 222 -3.31 0.61 8.02
C ASP A 222 -2.16 1.57 8.41
N ASN A 223 -0.96 1.40 7.83
CA ASN A 223 0.18 2.26 8.11
C ASN A 223 1.25 2.14 7.01
N GLY A 224 2.08 3.18 6.84
CA GLY A 224 3.08 3.24 5.78
C GLY A 224 2.50 3.38 4.38
N PHE A 225 1.24 3.83 4.26
CA PHE A 225 0.53 3.91 2.99
C PHE A 225 0.92 5.18 2.21
N LEU A 226 0.63 5.17 0.90
CA LEU A 226 0.62 6.36 0.06
C LEU A 226 -0.70 7.12 0.28
N LEU A 227 -0.63 8.35 0.77
CA LEU A 227 -1.79 9.22 0.96
C LEU A 227 -1.97 10.10 -0.28
N ILE A 228 -2.98 9.79 -1.09
CA ILE A 228 -3.32 10.51 -2.32
C ILE A 228 -4.59 11.36 -2.22
N SER A 229 -5.37 11.22 -1.15
CA SER A 229 -6.60 11.96 -0.89
C SER A 229 -6.39 13.01 0.22
N GLU A 230 -7.17 14.10 0.18
CA GLU A 230 -7.11 15.15 1.21
C GLU A 230 -7.34 14.60 2.62
N THR A 231 -8.23 13.61 2.74
CA THR A 231 -8.59 12.98 4.01
C THR A 231 -8.39 11.47 3.97
N MET A 232 -7.99 10.89 5.11
CA MET A 232 -7.86 9.45 5.29
C MET A 232 -8.15 9.07 6.74
N ASN A 233 -8.96 8.04 6.95
CA ASN A 233 -9.29 7.55 8.28
C ASN A 233 -8.54 6.25 8.59
N VAL A 234 -7.91 6.19 9.76
CA VAL A 234 -7.19 5.02 10.26
C VAL A 234 -7.60 4.80 11.71
N SER A 235 -7.76 3.55 12.13
CA SER A 235 -8.05 3.23 13.53
C SER A 235 -6.80 2.72 14.23
N PHE A 236 -6.59 3.12 15.48
CA PHE A 236 -5.60 2.51 16.37
C PHE A 236 -6.30 1.59 17.37
N PHE A 237 -5.88 0.32 17.40
CA PHE A 237 -6.40 -0.69 18.31
C PHE A 237 -5.44 -0.85 19.48
N SER A 238 -5.74 -0.22 20.62
CA SER A 238 -4.93 -0.39 21.82
C SER A 238 -5.16 -1.76 22.44
N LYS A 239 -4.10 -2.40 22.96
CA LYS A 239 -4.18 -3.67 23.69
C LYS A 239 -4.43 -3.45 25.19
N GLU A 240 -4.34 -2.21 25.66
CA GLU A 240 -4.50 -1.86 27.08
C GLU A 240 -5.45 -0.66 27.25
N PRO A 241 -6.05 -0.48 28.45
CA PRO A 241 -6.86 0.69 28.75
C PRO A 241 -6.09 1.99 28.53
N THR A 242 -6.47 2.75 27.51
CA THR A 242 -5.77 3.96 27.07
C THR A 242 -6.76 5.13 27.03
N LYS A 243 -6.32 6.35 27.38
CA LYS A 243 -7.15 7.55 27.25
C LYS A 243 -6.82 8.27 25.94
N ILE A 244 -7.79 9.01 25.41
CA ILE A 244 -7.58 9.82 24.20
C ILE A 244 -6.40 10.79 24.35
N ALA A 245 -6.21 11.38 25.54
CA ALA A 245 -5.09 12.27 25.82
C ALA A 245 -3.73 11.58 25.64
N ASP A 246 -3.62 10.29 25.97
CA ASP A 246 -2.37 9.54 25.82
C ASP A 246 -2.03 9.36 24.34
N ILE A 247 -3.03 9.05 23.50
CA ILE A 247 -2.86 8.98 22.04
C ILE A 247 -2.51 10.35 21.48
N THR A 248 -3.25 11.40 21.84
CA THR A 248 -3.01 12.77 21.33
C THR A 248 -1.61 13.28 21.65
N ASN A 249 -1.10 13.01 22.85
CA ASN A 249 0.21 13.49 23.28
C ASN A 249 1.38 12.69 22.67
N ASN A 250 1.14 11.45 22.24
CA ASN A 250 2.18 10.56 21.73
C ASN A 250 2.08 10.30 20.21
N LEU A 251 1.01 10.74 19.55
CA LEU A 251 0.84 10.55 18.12
C LEU A 251 1.88 11.34 17.35
N ASN A 252 2.75 10.63 16.66
CA ASN A 252 3.68 11.16 15.68
C ASN A 252 3.25 10.69 14.29
N VAL A 253 3.25 11.61 13.33
CA VAL A 253 2.93 11.34 11.92
C VAL A 253 4.11 11.81 11.09
N MET A 254 4.68 10.90 10.30
CA MET A 254 5.82 11.15 9.44
C MET A 254 5.52 10.74 8.01
N SER A 255 6.14 11.41 7.05
CA SER A 255 6.13 11.05 5.63
C SER A 255 7.55 10.99 5.07
N LEU A 256 7.71 10.54 3.83
CA LEU A 256 9.01 10.54 3.17
C LEU A 256 9.71 11.91 3.19
N LYS A 257 8.98 13.01 2.97
CA LYS A 257 9.55 14.36 2.94
C LYS A 257 9.90 14.93 4.33
N ASP A 258 9.56 14.23 5.41
CA ASP A 258 10.00 14.58 6.76
C ASP A 258 11.37 13.99 7.11
N THR A 259 11.84 12.98 6.36
CA THR A 259 13.15 12.33 6.60
C THR A 259 14.28 12.96 5.78
N CYS A 260 13.96 13.59 4.65
CA CYS A 260 14.90 14.39 3.89
C CYS A 260 15.14 15.72 4.61
N THR A 261 16.26 15.82 5.33
CA THR A 261 16.80 17.12 5.74
C THR A 261 17.27 17.87 4.49
N ASN A 262 16.89 19.13 4.36
CA ASN A 262 17.42 20.01 3.30
C ASN A 262 18.94 20.16 3.43
#